data_AF-A0A848RKG4-F1
#
_entry.id   AF-A0A848RKG4-F1
#
_cell.length_a   1.000
_cell.length_b   1.000
_cell.length_c   1.000
_cell.angle_alpha   90.00
_cell.angle_beta   90.00
_cell.angle_gamma   90.00
#
_symmetry.space_group_name_H-M   'P 1'
#
loop_
_entity.id
_entity.type
_entity.pdbx_description
1 polymer ?
#
loop_
_entity_poly.entity_id
_entity_poly.type
_entity_poly.pdbx_seq_one_letter_code
_entity_poly.pdbx_strand_id
1 'polypeptide(L)'
;MTWLGIVWLFLGIYALAMLVFTLVWLFFKVRGAYRALRCIELPESDVVPPDTQVAFHAPGPTGDPETLSSARVRHQEVKYQRRVNKQRRLRRAQERWASHGLVGAPR
;
A
#
# COMPACT_ATOMS: atom_id res chain seq x y z
N MET A 1 -34.77 43.78 1.45
CA MET A 1 -33.99 43.32 2.63
C MET A 1 -33.84 41.80 2.73
N THR A 2 -34.69 40.98 2.10
CA THR A 2 -34.62 39.49 2.16
C THR A 2 -33.55 38.86 1.27
N TRP A 3 -33.23 39.47 0.12
CA TRP A 3 -32.24 38.95 -0.83
C TRP A 3 -30.84 38.81 -0.20
N LEU A 4 -30.38 39.84 0.52
CA LEU A 4 -29.10 39.81 1.24
C LEU A 4 -29.05 38.67 2.26
N GLY A 5 -30.12 38.45 3.03
CA GLY A 5 -30.17 37.36 4.01
C GLY A 5 -30.04 35.98 3.37
N ILE A 6 -30.67 35.76 2.22
CA ILE A 6 -30.57 34.51 1.47
C ILE A 6 -29.14 34.28 0.96
N VAL A 7 -28.50 35.31 0.42
CA VAL A 7 -27.10 35.23 -0.05
C VAL A 7 -26.14 34.89 1.09
N TRP A 8 -26.28 35.53 2.26
CA TRP A 8 -25.46 35.23 3.43
C TRP A 8 -25.68 33.81 3.97
N LEU A 9 -26.91 33.29 3.87
CA LEU A 9 -27.24 31.95 4.29
C LEU A 9 -26.54 30.91 3.39
N PHE A 10 -26.57 31.09 2.06
CA PHE A 10 -25.83 30.24 1.14
C PHE A 10 -24.31 30.34 1.33
N LEU A 11 -23.80 31.55 1.58
CA LEU A 11 -22.37 31.76 1.83
C LEU A 11 -21.92 31.05 3.12
N GLY A 12 -22.73 31.10 4.17
CA GLY A 12 -22.48 30.39 5.43
C GLY A 12 -22.49 28.87 5.26
N ILE A 13 -23.47 28.33 4.53
CA ILE A 13 -23.53 26.89 4.21
C ILE A 13 -22.31 26.48 3.38
N TYR A 14 -21.93 27.28 2.39
CA TYR A 14 -20.78 27.00 1.54
C TYR A 14 -19.47 27.02 2.34
N ALA A 15 -19.28 28.02 3.20
CA ALA A 15 -18.12 28.10 4.08
C ALA A 15 -18.04 26.88 5.02
N LEU A 16 -19.17 26.46 5.59
CA LEU A 16 -19.24 25.28 6.44
C LEU A 16 -18.91 24.00 5.66
N ALA A 17 -19.45 23.85 4.45
CA ALA A 17 -19.17 22.70 3.58
C ALA A 17 -17.69 22.63 3.20
N MET A 18 -17.06 23.77 2.87
CA MET A 18 -15.64 23.83 2.56
C MET A 18 -14.78 23.53 3.80
N LEU A 19 -15.20 23.97 4.99
CA LEU A 19 -14.51 23.64 6.24
C LEU A 19 -14.57 22.14 6.54
N VAL A 20 -15.74 21.51 6.38
CA VAL A 20 -15.86 20.05 6.52
C VAL A 20 -15.02 19.33 5.46
N PHE A 21 -15.06 19.78 4.21
CA PHE A 21 -14.31 19.18 3.12
C PHE A 21 -12.80 19.23 3.37
N THR A 22 -12.29 20.39 3.82
CA THR A 22 -10.87 20.58 4.16
C THR A 22 -10.44 19.73 5.35
N LEU A 23 -11.27 19.61 6.39
CA LEU A 23 -11.01 18.71 7.52
C LEU A 23 -10.96 17.24 7.10
N VAL A 24 -11.92 16.79 6.30
CA VAL A 24 -11.94 15.41 5.77
C VAL A 24 -10.71 15.16 4.90
N TRP A 25 -10.39 16.09 3.99
CA TRP A 25 -9.20 16.03 3.16
C TRP A 25 -7.92 15.94 3.99
N LEU A 26 -7.77 16.79 5.00
CA LEU A 26 -6.63 16.78 5.92
C LEU A 26 -6.55 15.44 6.65
N PHE A 27 -7.67 14.92 7.15
CA PHE A 27 -7.72 13.62 7.82
C PHE A 27 -7.25 12.48 6.92
N PHE A 28 -7.72 12.43 5.67
CA PHE A 28 -7.25 11.42 4.71
C PHE A 28 -5.78 11.58 4.36
N LYS A 29 -5.30 12.81 4.20
CA LYS A 29 -3.90 13.10 3.89
C LYS A 29 -2.96 12.74 5.04
N VAL A 30 -3.33 13.11 6.28
CA VAL A 30 -2.62 12.74 7.51
C VAL A 30 -2.66 11.23 7.71
N ARG A 31 -3.79 10.56 7.48
CA ARG A 31 -3.87 9.09 7.60
C ARG A 31 -3.01 8.38 6.55
N GLY A 32 -2.90 8.93 5.34
CA GLY A 32 -1.99 8.44 4.30
C GLY A 32 -0.52 8.62 4.69
N ALA A 33 -0.17 9.80 5.18
CA ALA A 33 1.18 10.09 5.69
C ALA A 33 1.51 9.25 6.93
N TYR A 34 0.57 9.07 7.86
CA TYR A 34 0.72 8.22 9.03
C TYR A 34 0.92 6.75 8.66
N ARG A 35 0.23 6.24 7.62
CA ARG A 35 0.50 4.88 7.12
C ARG A 35 1.88 4.76 6.47
N ALA A 36 2.34 5.79 5.76
CA ALA A 36 3.67 5.81 5.19
C ALA A 36 4.74 5.87 6.29
N LEU A 37 4.53 6.71 7.32
CA LEU A 37 5.40 6.84 8.48
C LEU A 37 5.39 5.59 9.36
N ARG A 38 4.25 4.93 9.59
CA ARG A 38 4.19 3.63 10.31
C ARG A 38 4.93 2.50 9.58
N CYS A 39 5.15 2.62 8.27
CA CYS A 39 5.98 1.68 7.53
C CYS A 39 7.48 2.04 7.58
N ILE A 40 7.81 3.27 8.01
CA ILE A 40 9.17 3.80 8.14
C ILE A 40 9.63 3.83 9.60
N GLU A 41 8.71 3.91 10.57
CA GLU A 41 8.96 3.63 11.98
C GLU A 41 9.46 2.18 12.06
N LEU A 42 10.78 2.10 12.19
CA LEU A 42 11.59 0.91 12.24
C LEU A 42 10.94 -0.16 13.14
N PRO A 43 11.07 -1.44 12.78
CA PRO A 43 10.86 -2.50 13.76
C PRO A 43 11.76 -2.19 14.95
N GLU A 44 11.16 -2.16 16.13
CA GLU A 44 11.83 -2.17 17.42
C GLU A 44 12.94 -3.24 17.37
N SER A 45 14.19 -2.77 17.30
CA SER A 45 15.38 -3.59 17.60
C SER A 45 15.31 -3.89 19.10
N ASP A 46 15.67 -5.05 19.66
CA ASP A 46 16.40 -6.20 19.18
C ASP A 46 15.97 -7.41 20.03
N VAL A 47 15.42 -8.45 19.40
CA VAL A 47 15.78 -9.83 19.75
C VAL A 47 15.99 -10.54 18.43
N VAL A 48 17.11 -10.22 17.80
CA VAL A 48 17.67 -11.00 16.69
C VAL A 48 18.16 -12.32 17.31
N PRO A 49 17.61 -13.49 16.96
CA PRO A 49 18.32 -14.74 17.19
C PRO A 49 19.65 -14.62 16.44
N PRO A 50 20.80 -15.03 17.02
CA PRO A 50 22.14 -14.68 16.52
C PRO A 50 22.53 -15.26 15.14
N ASP A 51 21.58 -15.66 14.29
CA ASP A 51 21.81 -16.43 13.06
C ASP A 51 21.31 -15.78 11.76
N THR A 52 20.85 -14.53 11.78
CA THR A 52 20.57 -13.80 10.52
C THR A 52 21.64 -12.77 10.20
N GLN A 53 22.90 -13.22 10.19
CA GLN A 53 23.88 -12.60 9.30
C GLN A 53 23.29 -12.68 7.89
N VAL A 54 22.91 -11.53 7.34
CA VAL A 54 22.73 -11.40 5.89
C VAL A 54 24.12 -11.65 5.31
N ALA A 55 24.40 -12.92 5.03
CA ALA A 55 25.64 -13.34 4.42
C ALA A 55 25.78 -12.50 3.16
N PHE A 56 26.77 -11.63 3.16
CA PHE A 56 27.20 -10.91 1.99
C PHE A 56 27.67 -12.00 1.02
N HIS A 57 26.76 -12.48 0.17
CA HIS A 57 27.08 -13.47 -0.84
C HIS A 57 27.96 -12.76 -1.87
N ALA A 58 29.26 -12.74 -1.63
CA ALA A 58 30.23 -12.54 -2.69
C ALA A 58 29.87 -13.55 -3.78
N PRO A 59 29.71 -13.12 -5.05
CA PRO A 59 29.50 -14.07 -6.13
C PRO A 59 30.66 -15.05 -6.10
N GLY A 60 30.36 -16.31 -5.78
CA GLY A 60 31.34 -17.39 -5.88
C GLY A 60 31.93 -17.44 -7.29
N PRO A 61 33.10 -18.06 -7.47
CA PRO A 61 33.78 -18.14 -8.76
C PRO A 61 32.77 -18.56 -9.83
N THR A 62 32.59 -17.71 -10.82
CA THR A 62 31.52 -17.78 -11.81
C THR A 62 31.70 -19.07 -12.62
N GLY A 63 31.03 -20.15 -12.26
CA GLY A 63 31.16 -21.43 -12.95
C GLY A 63 30.91 -22.71 -12.15
N ASP A 64 30.76 -22.64 -10.82
CA ASP A 64 30.46 -23.84 -10.04
C ASP A 64 29.01 -24.34 -10.27
N PRO A 65 28.82 -25.60 -10.74
CA PRO A 65 27.51 -26.12 -11.11
C PRO A 65 26.52 -26.21 -9.93
N GLU A 66 27.00 -26.37 -8.70
CA GLU A 66 26.12 -26.43 -7.51
C GLU A 66 25.59 -25.04 -7.12
N THR A 67 26.40 -24.00 -7.27
CA THR A 67 25.94 -22.61 -7.10
C THR A 67 24.97 -22.19 -8.20
N LEU A 68 25.13 -22.68 -9.44
CA LEU A 68 24.17 -22.42 -10.52
C LEU A 68 22.83 -23.15 -10.33
N SER A 69 22.83 -24.39 -9.84
CA SER A 69 21.59 -25.15 -9.61
C SER A 69 20.78 -24.53 -8.45
N SER A 70 21.44 -24.18 -7.34
CA SER A 70 20.81 -23.49 -6.21
C SER A 70 20.28 -22.10 -6.59
N ALA A 71 21.02 -21.34 -7.40
CA ALA A 71 20.54 -20.07 -7.94
C ALA A 71 19.30 -20.22 -8.83
N ARG A 72 19.23 -21.26 -9.68
CA ARG A 72 18.06 -21.56 -10.51
C ARG A 72 16.83 -21.89 -9.68
N VAL A 73 16.97 -22.72 -8.64
CA VAL A 73 15.88 -23.06 -7.73
C VAL A 73 15.38 -21.82 -7.00
N ARG A 74 16.29 -21.01 -6.44
CA ARG A 74 15.94 -19.76 -5.76
C ARG A 74 15.25 -18.76 -6.69
N HIS A 75 15.70 -18.66 -7.94
CA HIS A 75 15.06 -17.81 -8.94
C HIS A 75 13.64 -18.29 -9.30
N GLN A 76 13.43 -19.61 -9.42
CA GLN A 76 12.10 -20.18 -9.64
C GLN A 76 11.16 -19.90 -8.45
N GLU A 77 11.64 -20.06 -7.22
CA GLU A 77 10.87 -19.76 -6.01
C GLU A 77 10.47 -18.28 -5.96
N VAL A 78 11.41 -17.36 -6.21
CA VAL A 78 11.11 -15.92 -6.26
C VAL A 78 10.10 -15.60 -7.38
N LYS A 79 10.23 -16.24 -8.55
CA LYS A 79 9.28 -16.07 -9.66
C LYS A 79 7.88 -16.56 -9.28
N TYR A 80 7.78 -17.68 -8.55
CA TYR A 80 6.52 -18.19 -8.03
C TYR A 80 5.89 -17.23 -7.02
N GLN A 81 6.65 -16.78 -6.02
CA GLN A 81 6.16 -15.82 -5.03
C GLN A 81 5.67 -14.51 -5.66
N ARG A 82 6.36 -14.00 -6.69
CA ARG A 82 5.91 -12.83 -7.45
C ARG A 82 4.55 -13.06 -8.13
N ARG A 83 4.32 -14.25 -8.70
CA ARG A 83 3.03 -14.61 -9.31
C ARG A 83 1.92 -14.68 -8.26
N VAL A 84 2.17 -15.32 -7.13
CA VAL A 84 1.20 -15.42 -6.02
C VAL A 84 0.85 -14.03 -5.48
N ASN A 85 1.84 -13.17 -5.26
CA ASN A 85 1.62 -11.79 -4.81
C ASN A 85 0.83 -10.97 -5.82
N LYS A 86 1.10 -11.13 -7.12
CA LYS A 86 0.30 -10.50 -8.18
C LYS A 86 -1.17 -10.95 -8.11
N GLN A 87 -1.42 -12.25 -8.01
CA GLN A 87 -2.78 -12.79 -7.91
C GLN A 87 -3.51 -12.30 -6.65
N ARG A 88 -2.84 -12.27 -5.49
CA ARG A 88 -3.40 -11.68 -4.26
C ARG A 88 -3.80 -10.22 -4.43
N ARG A 89 -2.96 -9.41 -5.10
CA ARG A 89 -3.26 -7.99 -5.37
C ARG A 89 -4.48 -7.83 -6.27
N LEU A 90 -4.58 -8.64 -7.33
CA LEU A 90 -5.74 -8.65 -8.24
C LEU A 90 -7.01 -9.06 -7.51
N ARG A 91 -6.97 -10.14 -6.71
CA ARG A 91 -8.12 -10.59 -5.91
C ARG A 91 -8.59 -9.52 -4.93
N ARG A 92 -7.68 -8.85 -4.21
CA ARG A 92 -8.02 -7.71 -3.33
C ARG A 92 -8.58 -6.51 -4.08
N ALA A 93 -8.19 -6.30 -5.34
CA ALA A 93 -8.78 -5.24 -6.17
C ALA A 93 -10.20 -5.63 -6.60
N GLN A 94 -10.40 -6.87 -7.02
CA GLN A 94 -11.70 -7.42 -7.38
C GLN A 94 -12.68 -7.41 -6.20
N GLU A 95 -12.25 -7.83 -5.01
CA GLU A 95 -13.06 -7.77 -3.78
C GLU A 95 -13.46 -6.33 -3.42
N ARG A 96 -12.53 -5.36 -3.58
CA ARG A 96 -12.85 -3.94 -3.39
C ARG A 96 -13.87 -3.45 -4.42
N TRP A 97 -13.70 -3.78 -5.69
CA TRP A 97 -14.65 -3.37 -6.73
C TRP A 97 -16.03 -4.02 -6.52
N ALA A 98 -16.06 -5.28 -6.07
CA ALA A 98 -17.30 -5.98 -5.72
C ALA A 98 -18.01 -5.30 -4.53
N SER A 99 -17.25 -4.87 -3.51
CA SER A 99 -17.82 -4.12 -2.37
C SER A 99 -18.43 -2.77 -2.76
N HIS A 100 -17.99 -2.18 -3.87
CA HIS A 100 -18.54 -0.96 -4.44
C HIS A 100 -19.67 -1.22 -5.47
N GLY A 101 -20.11 -2.47 -5.63
CA GLY A 101 -21.14 -2.84 -6.61
C GLY A 101 -20.70 -2.72 -8.07
N LEU A 102 -19.41 -2.53 -8.33
CA LEU A 102 -18.85 -2.30 -9.67
C LEU A 102 -18.54 -3.61 -10.41
N VAL A 103 -18.61 -4.76 -9.73
CA VAL A 103 -18.41 -6.09 -10.32
C VAL A 103 -19.78 -6.74 -10.55
N GLY A 104 -20.51 -6.15 -11.48
CA GLY A 104 -21.74 -6.68 -12.07
C GLY A 104 -21.62 -6.63 -13.58
N ALA A 105 -20.67 -7.37 -14.14
CA ALA A 105 -20.62 -7.64 -15.58
C ALA A 105 -20.34 -9.14 -15.75
N PRO A 106 -21.29 -9.91 -16.30
CA PRO A 106 -21.17 -11.35 -16.43
C PRO A 106 -20.16 -11.73 -17.52
N ARG A 107 -19.41 -12.81 -17.26
CA ARG A 107 -19.03 -13.79 -18.29
C ARG A 107 -19.30 -15.17 -17.73
#